data_AF-A0A7S2IT18-F1
#
_entry.id   AF-A0A7S2IT18-F1
#
_cell.length_a   1.000
_cell.length_b   1.000
_cell.length_c   1.000
_cell.angle_alpha   90.00
_cell.angle_beta   90.00
_cell.angle_gamma   90.00
#
_symmetry.space_group_name_H-M   'P 1'
#
loop_
_entity.id
_entity.type
_entity.pdbx_description
1 polymer ?
#
loop_
_entity_poly.entity_id
_entity_poly.type
_entity_poly.pdbx_seq_one_letter_code
_entity_poly.pdbx_strand_id
1 'polypeptide(L)'
;GGFPAERQSSFERMEWFQSILNALWPAIRGMFERDVLRGALEPKLASKVPGLRFGGCYLGDRPPELHGVRTKARGNEEVQVTLDLGFHPGNSIDISLVFGAIKAGIAELEV
;
A
#
# COMPACT_ATOMS: atom_id res chain seq x y z
N GLY A 1 -10.46 42.84 9.52
CA GLY A 1 -11.19 41.58 9.67
C GLY A 1 -10.18 40.47 9.59
N GLY A 2 -10.02 39.70 10.67
CA GLY A 2 -9.03 38.64 10.74
C GLY A 2 -9.38 37.49 9.79
N PHE A 3 -8.38 37.03 9.03
CA PHE A 3 -8.45 35.79 8.29
C PHE A 3 -8.73 34.64 9.29
N PRO A 4 -9.63 33.69 8.97
CA PRO A 4 -9.80 32.53 9.83
C PRO A 4 -8.49 31.75 9.81
N ALA A 5 -7.90 31.57 10.99
CA ALA A 5 -6.71 30.76 11.17
C ALA A 5 -6.96 29.39 10.52
N GLU A 6 -6.22 29.07 9.45
CA GLU A 6 -6.05 27.69 9.02
C GLU A 6 -5.66 26.91 10.28
N ARG A 7 -6.53 25.98 10.70
CA ARG A 7 -6.19 25.05 11.77
C ARG A 7 -4.95 24.31 11.29
N GLN A 8 -3.82 24.70 11.85
CA GLN A 8 -2.52 24.10 11.65
C GLN A 8 -2.71 22.58 11.80
N SER A 9 -2.53 21.83 10.71
CA SER A 9 -2.52 20.37 10.81
C SER A 9 -1.31 20.03 11.67
N SER A 10 -1.53 19.63 12.92
CA SER A 10 -0.45 19.15 13.78
C SER A 10 0.23 17.98 13.07
N PHE A 11 1.41 18.24 12.52
CA PHE A 11 2.26 17.22 11.93
C PHE A 11 2.91 16.47 13.09
N GLU A 12 2.27 15.40 13.54
CA GLU A 12 2.86 14.49 14.52
C GLU A 12 3.66 13.42 13.78
N ARG A 13 4.96 13.33 14.10
CA ARG A 13 5.80 12.22 13.66
C ARG A 13 5.34 10.96 14.39
N MET A 14 4.53 10.14 13.73
CA MET A 14 3.92 8.94 14.33
C MET A 14 4.86 7.74 14.32
N GLU A 15 6.01 7.84 15.00
CA GLU A 15 6.96 6.73 15.17
C GLU A 15 6.30 5.48 15.77
N TRP A 16 5.32 5.68 16.64
CA TRP A 16 4.53 4.61 17.23
C TRP A 16 3.68 3.87 16.17
N PHE A 17 3.13 4.59 15.19
CA PHE A 17 2.35 3.98 14.11
C PHE A 17 3.27 3.18 13.19
N GLN A 18 4.43 3.73 12.84
CA GLN A 18 5.43 2.99 12.07
C GLN A 18 5.87 1.72 12.81
N SER A 19 6.03 1.77 14.14
CA SER A 19 6.37 0.60 14.96
C SER A 19 5.28 -0.47 14.94
N ILE A 20 4.00 -0.07 15.01
CA ILE A 20 2.86 -1.00 14.86
C ILE A 20 2.84 -1.60 13.46
N LEU A 21 3.03 -0.77 12.42
CA LEU A 21 3.06 -1.22 11.04
C LEU A 21 4.21 -2.22 10.80
N ASN A 22 5.39 -1.97 11.36
CA ASN A 22 6.53 -2.89 11.34
C ASN A 22 6.18 -4.25 11.97
N ALA A 23 5.50 -4.24 13.11
CA ALA A 23 5.11 -5.48 13.80
C ALA A 23 4.03 -6.26 13.03
N LEU A 24 3.09 -5.55 12.38
CA LEU A 24 1.98 -6.16 11.66
C LEU A 24 2.33 -6.51 10.21
N TRP A 25 3.40 -5.95 9.65
CA TRP A 25 3.74 -6.08 8.23
C TRP A 25 3.78 -7.51 7.71
N PRO A 26 4.40 -8.50 8.39
CA PRO A 26 4.43 -9.87 7.88
C PRO A 26 3.04 -10.47 7.68
N ALA A 27 2.09 -10.14 8.58
CA ALA A 27 0.71 -10.58 8.50
C ALA A 27 -0.07 -9.84 7.40
N ILE A 28 0.05 -8.50 7.36
CA ILE A 28 -0.59 -7.66 6.35
C ILE A 28 -0.12 -8.06 4.95
N ARG A 29 1.19 -8.23 4.77
CA ARG A 29 1.78 -8.67 3.52
C ARG A 29 1.21 -10.02 3.07
N GLY A 30 1.25 -11.03 3.94
CA GLY A 30 0.77 -12.37 3.59
C GLY A 30 -0.72 -12.39 3.26
N MET A 31 -1.52 -11.59 3.95
CA MET A 31 -2.94 -11.38 3.64
C MET A 31 -3.11 -10.71 2.28
N PHE A 32 -2.36 -9.65 1.98
CA PHE A 32 -2.47 -8.93 0.71
C PHE A 32 -2.03 -9.80 -0.48
N GLU A 33 -0.93 -10.52 -0.35
CA GLU A 33 -0.43 -11.44 -1.39
C GLU A 33 -1.43 -12.57 -1.68
N ARG A 34 -2.01 -13.17 -0.63
CA ARG A 34 -2.94 -14.29 -0.78
C ARG A 34 -4.34 -13.85 -1.18
N ASP A 35 -4.93 -12.92 -0.43
CA ASP A 35 -6.36 -12.63 -0.50
C ASP A 35 -6.66 -11.53 -1.52
N VAL A 36 -5.77 -10.54 -1.65
CA VAL A 36 -5.96 -9.42 -2.58
C VAL A 36 -5.39 -9.73 -3.96
N LEU A 37 -4.09 -10.03 -4.06
CA LEU A 37 -3.45 -10.32 -5.35
C LEU A 37 -4.01 -11.61 -5.96
N ARG A 38 -3.87 -12.74 -5.26
CA ARG A 38 -4.34 -14.03 -5.79
C ARG A 38 -5.84 -14.22 -5.66
N GLY A 39 -6.43 -13.88 -4.52
CA GLY A 39 -7.85 -14.14 -4.27
C GLY A 39 -8.80 -13.24 -5.06
N ALA A 40 -8.49 -11.95 -5.18
CA ALA A 40 -9.41 -10.97 -5.76
C ALA A 40 -8.99 -10.43 -7.13
N LEU A 41 -7.69 -10.18 -7.34
CA LEU A 41 -7.19 -9.59 -8.59
C LEU A 41 -6.96 -10.64 -9.67
N GLU A 42 -6.36 -11.79 -9.35
CA GLU A 42 -6.10 -12.85 -10.34
C GLU A 42 -7.36 -13.29 -11.10
N PRO A 43 -8.52 -13.53 -10.46
CA PRO A 43 -9.73 -13.91 -11.18
C PRO A 43 -10.24 -12.80 -12.11
N LYS A 44 -10.09 -11.54 -11.71
CA LYS A 44 -10.48 -10.37 -12.54
C LYS A 44 -9.54 -10.17 -13.72
N LEU A 45 -8.25 -10.47 -13.55
CA LEU A 45 -7.28 -10.46 -14.63
C LEU A 45 -7.56 -11.61 -15.60
N ALA A 46 -7.78 -12.81 -15.08
CA ALA A 46 -8.13 -13.99 -15.87
C ALA A 46 -9.45 -13.83 -16.64
N SER A 47 -10.44 -13.12 -16.08
CA SER A 47 -11.70 -12.85 -16.80
C SER A 47 -11.52 -11.93 -18.01
N LYS A 48 -10.50 -11.07 -18.00
CA LYS A 48 -10.17 -10.18 -19.11
C LYS A 48 -9.18 -10.80 -20.09
N VAL A 49 -8.21 -11.54 -19.56
CA VAL A 49 -7.15 -12.20 -20.31
C VAL A 49 -7.06 -13.65 -19.83
N PRO A 50 -7.81 -14.58 -20.46
CA PRO A 50 -7.86 -15.97 -20.02
C PRO A 50 -6.47 -16.64 -20.02
N GLY A 51 -6.06 -17.17 -18.87
CA GLY A 51 -4.74 -17.80 -18.71
C GLY A 51 -3.66 -16.86 -18.15
N LEU A 52 -3.97 -15.59 -17.89
CA LEU A 52 -3.14 -14.68 -17.12
C LEU A 52 -3.24 -15.00 -15.63
N ARG A 53 -2.11 -15.17 -14.96
CA ARG A 53 -2.02 -15.45 -13.52
C ARG A 53 -0.82 -14.78 -12.89
N PHE A 54 -0.80 -14.63 -11.57
CA PHE A 54 0.41 -14.18 -10.89
C PHE A 54 1.42 -15.33 -10.73
N GLY A 55 2.67 -15.07 -11.11
CA GLY A 55 3.83 -15.92 -10.84
C GLY A 55 4.31 -15.72 -9.40
N GLY A 56 5.24 -14.78 -9.22
CA GLY A 56 5.71 -14.26 -7.94
C GLY A 56 4.81 -13.15 -7.41
N CYS A 57 4.54 -13.21 -6.11
CA CYS A 57 3.85 -12.15 -5.37
C CYS A 57 4.56 -12.01 -4.05
N TYR A 58 5.49 -11.06 -3.99
CA TYR A 58 6.27 -10.76 -2.81
C TYR A 58 6.41 -9.24 -2.69
N LEU A 59 5.88 -8.67 -1.62
CA LEU A 59 5.86 -7.20 -1.42
C LEU A 59 7.07 -6.68 -0.63
N GLY A 60 8.09 -7.52 -0.42
CA GLY A 60 9.26 -7.18 0.39
C GLY A 60 9.07 -7.43 1.89
N ASP A 61 10.18 -7.41 2.64
CA ASP A 61 10.18 -7.59 4.10
C ASP A 61 10.03 -6.28 4.88
N ARG A 62 10.20 -5.12 4.23
CA ARG A 62 10.02 -3.81 4.87
C ARG A 62 8.64 -3.25 4.56
N PRO A 63 7.89 -2.78 5.57
CA PRO A 63 6.64 -2.07 5.32
C PRO A 63 6.88 -0.74 4.61
N PRO A 64 5.80 -0.13 4.08
CA PRO A 64 5.85 1.26 3.67
C PRO A 64 6.16 2.18 4.87
N GLU A 65 6.83 3.28 4.56
CA GLU A 65 7.16 4.34 5.51
C GLU A 65 6.05 5.37 5.55
N LEU A 66 5.65 5.76 6.76
CA LEU A 66 4.70 6.84 6.98
C LEU A 66 5.40 8.20 6.92
N HIS A 67 5.14 8.96 5.86
CA HIS A 67 5.68 10.30 5.67
C HIS A 67 4.85 11.39 6.38
N GLY A 68 3.56 11.14 6.60
CA GLY A 68 2.72 12.07 7.33
C GLY A 68 1.28 11.60 7.49
N VAL A 69 0.61 12.17 8.49
CA VAL A 69 -0.83 11.99 8.72
C VAL A 69 -1.50 13.35 8.65
N ARG A 70 -2.56 13.46 7.84
CA ARG A 70 -3.41 14.65 7.80
C ARG A 70 -4.80 14.26 8.25
N THR A 71 -5.26 14.90 9.32
CA THR A 71 -6.63 14.76 9.80
C THR A 71 -7.45 15.99 9.41
N LYS A 72 -8.65 15.75 8.88
CA LYS A 72 -9.58 16.80 8.52
C LYS A 72 -10.95 16.45 9.08
N ALA A 73 -11.44 17.28 10.00
CA ALA A 73 -12.83 17.20 10.43
C ALA A 73 -13.74 17.53 9.23
N ARG A 74 -14.69 16.66 8.95
CA ARG A 74 -15.69 16.79 7.88
C ARG A 74 -17.08 16.95 8.51
N GLY A 75 -17.28 18.06 9.22
CA GLY A 75 -18.50 18.31 10.00
C GLY A 75 -18.32 17.98 11.48
N ASN A 76 -19.42 17.79 12.21
CA ASN A 76 -19.39 17.62 13.67
C ASN A 76 -19.05 16.20 14.13
N GLU A 77 -19.20 15.17 13.28
CA GLU A 77 -19.02 13.75 13.65
C GLU A 77 -18.09 12.95 12.73
N GLU A 78 -17.71 13.50 11.57
CA GLU A 78 -16.88 12.78 10.59
C GLU A 78 -15.43 13.31 10.66
N VAL A 79 -14.46 12.40 10.73
CA VAL A 79 -13.03 12.74 10.64
C VAL A 79 -12.44 11.97 9.48
N GLN A 80 -11.91 12.69 8.49
CA GLN A 80 -11.12 12.11 7.42
C GLN A 80 -9.66 12.04 7.87
N VAL A 81 -9.08 10.85 7.82
CA VAL A 81 -7.65 10.62 8.06
C VAL A 81 -7.01 10.24 6.73
N THR A 82 -6.03 11.03 6.30
CA THR A 82 -5.21 10.76 5.12
C THR A 82 -3.81 10.38 5.57
N LEU A 83 -3.36 9.19 5.18
CA LEU A 83 -2.03 8.67 5.46
C LEU A 83 -1.18 8.79 4.20
N ASP A 84 -0.02 9.43 4.31
CA ASP A 84 0.96 9.52 3.24
C ASP A 84 2.02 8.43 3.47
N LEU A 85 2.03 7.43 2.59
CA LEU A 85 2.83 6.21 2.70
C LEU A 85 3.73 6.07 1.47
N GLY A 86 5.03 5.85 1.67
CA GLY A 86 5.98 5.56 0.59
C GLY A 86 6.62 4.18 0.73
N PHE A 87 6.99 3.57 -0.39
CA PHE A 87 7.80 2.34 -0.39
C PHE A 87 9.26 2.69 -0.63
N HIS A 88 10.16 2.05 0.10
CA HIS A 88 11.59 2.34 -0.03
C HIS A 88 12.10 1.87 -1.40
N PRO A 89 12.83 2.73 -2.16
CA PRO A 89 13.55 2.30 -3.34
C PRO A 89 14.54 1.19 -2.95
N GLY A 90 14.48 0.04 -3.63
CA GLY A 90 15.27 -1.15 -3.28
C GLY A 90 14.62 -2.07 -2.24
N ASN A 91 13.33 -1.91 -1.93
CA ASN A 91 12.57 -3.05 -1.44
C ASN A 91 12.48 -4.10 -2.55
N SER A 92 12.85 -5.33 -2.22
CA SER A 92 12.73 -6.50 -3.10
C SER A 92 11.25 -6.81 -3.32
N ILE A 93 10.57 -6.01 -4.12
CA ILE A 93 9.19 -6.26 -4.53
C ILE A 93 9.28 -7.11 -5.80
N ASP A 94 8.71 -8.31 -5.75
CA ASP A 94 8.56 -9.19 -6.91
C ASP A 94 7.07 -9.41 -7.16
N ILE A 95 6.54 -8.71 -8.17
CA ILE A 95 5.22 -8.99 -8.70
C ILE A 95 5.41 -9.40 -10.15
N SER A 96 5.14 -10.66 -10.46
CA SER A 96 5.21 -11.17 -11.83
C SER A 96 3.90 -11.75 -12.31
N LEU A 97 3.64 -11.56 -13.60
CA LEU A 97 2.52 -12.10 -14.33
C LEU A 97 3.01 -13.17 -15.31
N VAL A 98 2.24 -14.23 -15.43
CA VAL A 98 2.52 -15.36 -16.32
C VAL A 98 1.33 -15.56 -17.23
N PHE A 99 1.60 -15.64 -18.53
CA PHE A 99 0.62 -15.93 -19.57
C PHE A 99 1.21 -16.96 -20.55
N GLY A 100 0.76 -18.21 -20.45
CA GLY A 100 1.35 -19.31 -21.22
C GLY A 100 2.85 -19.48 -20.96
N ALA A 101 3.68 -19.38 -22.01
CA ALA A 101 5.13 -19.43 -21.91
C ALA A 101 5.79 -18.06 -21.59
N ILE A 102 5.02 -16.97 -21.65
CA ILE A 102 5.53 -15.61 -21.42
C ILE A 102 5.44 -15.29 -19.93
N LYS A 103 6.59 -14.93 -19.35
CA LYS A 103 6.70 -14.39 -17.99
C LYS A 103 7.11 -12.92 -18.09
N ALA A 104 6.32 -12.03 -17.52
CA ALA A 104 6.65 -10.61 -17.37
C ALA A 104 6.67 -10.28 -15.87
N GLY A 105 7.78 -9.73 -15.36
CA GLY A 105 7.96 -9.43 -13.94
C GLY A 105 8.28 -7.97 -13.71
N ILE A 106 7.76 -7.43 -12.61
CA ILE A 106 8.17 -6.13 -12.05
C ILE A 106 9.04 -6.47 -10.83
N ALA A 107 10.34 -6.24 -10.96
CA ALA A 107 11.33 -6.46 -9.91
C ALA A 107 11.71 -5.18 -9.16
N GLU A 108 11.33 -4.01 -9.70
CA GLU A 108 11.61 -2.71 -9.11
C GLU A 108 10.41 -1.80 -9.42
N LEU A 109 9.77 -1.30 -8.37
CA LEU A 109 8.69 -0.32 -8.44
C LEU A 109 9.29 1.03 -8.04
N GLU A 110 9.65 1.85 -9.03
CA GLU A 110 9.97 3.26 -8.81
C GLU A 110 8.66 4.05 -8.78
N VAL A 111 8.44 4.81 -7.70
CA VAL A 111 7.32 5.75 -7.53
C VAL A 111 7.86 7.16 -7.39
#